data_AF-A0A7W1KYP3-F1
#
_entry.id   AF-A0A7W1KYP3-F1
#
_cell.length_a   1.000
_cell.length_b   1.000
_cell.length_c   1.000
_cell.angle_alpha   90.00
_cell.angle_beta   90.00
_cell.angle_gamma   90.00
#
_symmetry.space_group_name_H-M   'P 1'
#
loop_
_entity.id
_entity.type
_entity.pdbx_description
1 polymer ?
#
loop_
_entity_poly.entity_id
_entity_poly.type
_entity_poly.pdbx_seq_one_letter_code
_entity_poly.pdbx_strand_id
1 'polypeptide(L)'
;MDIRQQKGQQIAAKSKIKQDGNLWLVPSQSGRSAYKVDVERQRCNCADFEFRQSTCKHLYAVQFTLEQIERTKTTVVENGKTTTTETVKISRKTYKQEWRAYNAAQTHEKERFLSLLSELCKGVEEPLQTTGRPRFPLSDILFASAFKVYSTMSGRRFTSDLRDAHAKGYLTRAPHYNSIARYLENPTLTSYLKQLIEESALPLQAIESDFAVDSSGFSTCRFDQWVHAKYGDTKLMDKREWLKVHLMCGVRTNIVTSIEVTDRHAGDSPQFKPLVQTTARNFAMNEVSADKAYLMCDSFSD
;
A
#
# COMPACT_ATOMS: atom_id res chain seq x y z
N MET A 1 -20.27 0.58 10.42
CA MET A 1 -20.45 -0.90 10.43
C MET A 1 -19.99 -1.44 11.77
N ASP A 2 -20.66 -2.47 12.31
CA ASP A 2 -20.21 -3.17 13.53
C ASP A 2 -18.86 -3.89 13.28
N ILE A 3 -17.93 -3.78 14.22
CA ILE A 3 -16.60 -4.42 14.18
C ILE A 3 -16.71 -5.94 13.92
N ARG A 4 -17.77 -6.59 14.43
CA ARG A 4 -17.98 -8.03 14.22
C ARG A 4 -18.40 -8.36 12.80
N GLN A 5 -19.20 -7.50 12.18
CA GLN A 5 -19.60 -7.61 10.79
C GLN A 5 -18.38 -7.45 9.88
N GLN A 6 -17.53 -6.46 10.12
CA GLN A 6 -16.27 -6.27 9.37
C GLN A 6 -15.34 -7.47 9.51
N LYS A 7 -15.15 -8.00 10.73
CA LYS A 7 -14.36 -9.23 10.95
C LYS A 7 -14.97 -10.44 10.25
N GLY A 8 -16.29 -10.56 10.23
CA GLY A 8 -16.99 -11.61 9.48
C GLY A 8 -16.72 -11.53 7.99
N GLN A 9 -16.78 -10.32 7.42
CA GLN A 9 -16.48 -10.08 6.01
C GLN A 9 -15.03 -10.44 5.66
N GLN A 10 -14.07 -10.13 6.55
CA GLN A 10 -12.67 -10.53 6.37
C GLN A 10 -12.50 -12.06 6.37
N ILE A 11 -13.20 -12.79 7.24
CA ILE A 11 -13.15 -14.26 7.28
C ILE A 11 -13.70 -14.83 5.98
N ALA A 12 -14.87 -14.36 5.53
CA ALA A 12 -15.48 -14.79 4.27
C ALA A 12 -14.56 -14.54 3.06
N ALA A 13 -13.84 -13.41 3.04
CA ALA A 13 -12.95 -13.05 1.95
C ALA A 13 -11.61 -13.82 1.94
N LYS A 14 -11.05 -14.13 3.12
CA LYS A 14 -9.69 -14.70 3.26
C LYS A 14 -9.68 -16.21 3.47
N SER A 15 -10.78 -16.80 3.92
CA SER A 15 -10.80 -18.18 4.38
C SER A 15 -11.84 -19.03 3.65
N LYS A 16 -11.48 -20.28 3.36
CA LYS A 16 -12.39 -21.26 2.78
C LYS A 16 -13.29 -21.84 3.88
N ILE A 17 -14.52 -21.33 3.98
CA ILE A 17 -15.54 -21.91 4.85
C ILE A 17 -16.07 -23.20 4.21
N LYS A 18 -16.15 -24.27 4.99
CA LYS A 18 -16.65 -25.57 4.52
C LYS A 18 -17.99 -25.88 5.16
N GLN A 19 -18.89 -26.49 4.41
CA GLN A 19 -20.13 -27.04 4.94
C GLN A 19 -19.90 -28.50 5.36
N ASP A 20 -20.36 -28.86 6.56
CA ASP A 20 -20.29 -30.19 7.16
C ASP A 20 -21.70 -30.57 7.67
N GLY A 21 -22.49 -31.20 6.80
CA GLY A 21 -23.92 -31.43 7.02
C GLY A 21 -24.70 -30.11 7.17
N ASN A 22 -25.40 -29.95 8.29
CA ASN A 22 -26.18 -28.75 8.62
C ASN A 22 -25.33 -27.66 9.30
N LEU A 23 -24.04 -27.93 9.55
CA LEU A 23 -23.13 -27.01 10.22
C LEU A 23 -22.11 -26.45 9.24
N TRP A 24 -21.66 -25.23 9.51
CA TRP A 24 -20.58 -24.57 8.78
C TRP A 24 -19.33 -24.53 9.65
N LEU A 25 -18.21 -24.94 9.08
CA LEU A 25 -16.89 -24.90 9.70
C LEU A 25 -16.18 -23.60 9.29
N VAL A 26 -16.13 -22.66 10.23
CA VAL A 26 -15.49 -21.35 10.05
C VAL A 26 -14.12 -21.37 10.74
N PRO A 27 -13.00 -21.22 10.01
CA PRO A 27 -11.68 -21.25 10.63
C PRO A 27 -11.45 -20.04 11.55
N SER A 28 -10.66 -20.25 12.60
CA SER A 28 -10.24 -19.18 13.52
C SER A 28 -9.30 -18.20 12.82
N GLN A 29 -9.43 -16.91 13.15
CA GLN A 29 -8.54 -15.86 12.64
C GLN A 29 -7.15 -15.86 13.30
N SER A 30 -7.03 -16.42 14.51
CA SER A 30 -5.82 -16.37 15.34
C SER A 30 -5.27 -17.74 15.72
N GLY A 31 -5.93 -18.83 15.29
CA GLY A 31 -5.55 -20.19 15.65
C GLY A 31 -5.84 -21.19 14.55
N ARG A 32 -5.51 -22.46 14.79
CA ARG A 32 -5.72 -23.56 13.84
C ARG A 32 -7.09 -24.26 13.97
N SER A 33 -7.87 -23.89 14.99
CA SER A 33 -9.19 -24.46 15.25
C SER A 33 -10.25 -23.87 14.30
N ALA A 34 -11.36 -24.59 14.14
CA ALA A 34 -12.54 -24.11 13.43
C ALA A 34 -13.75 -24.08 14.38
N TYR A 35 -14.63 -23.11 14.14
CA TYR A 35 -15.88 -22.94 14.85
C TYR A 35 -17.02 -23.56 14.05
N LYS A 36 -17.92 -24.25 14.75
CA LYS A 36 -19.15 -24.81 14.19
C LYS A 36 -20.24 -23.75 14.29
N VAL A 37 -20.81 -23.41 13.13
CA VAL A 37 -21.86 -22.40 12.99
C VAL A 37 -23.11 -23.06 12.42
N ASP A 38 -24.21 -22.94 13.13
CA ASP A 38 -25.54 -23.33 12.71
C ASP A 38 -26.29 -22.07 12.27
N VAL A 39 -26.50 -21.93 10.96
CA VAL A 39 -27.14 -20.74 10.38
C VAL A 39 -28.65 -20.77 10.61
N GLU A 40 -29.28 -21.94 10.58
CA GLU A 40 -30.74 -22.07 10.77
C GLU A 40 -31.13 -21.69 12.19
N ARG A 41 -30.36 -22.17 13.17
CA ARG A 41 -30.60 -21.87 14.59
C ARG A 41 -29.93 -20.57 15.04
N GLN A 42 -29.19 -19.89 14.15
CA GLN A 42 -28.38 -18.71 14.46
C GLN A 42 -27.45 -18.93 15.66
N ARG A 43 -26.79 -20.10 15.74
CA ARG A 43 -25.89 -20.46 16.85
C ARG A 43 -24.45 -20.65 16.39
N CYS A 44 -23.51 -20.28 17.26
CA CYS A 44 -22.10 -20.55 17.06
C CYS A 44 -21.48 -21.09 18.35
N ASN A 45 -20.53 -22.01 18.22
CA ASN A 45 -19.78 -22.55 19.37
C ASN A 45 -18.60 -21.66 19.82
N CYS A 46 -18.56 -20.38 19.42
CA CYS A 46 -17.50 -19.47 19.86
C CYS A 46 -17.85 -18.79 21.18
N ALA A 47 -16.82 -18.48 21.97
CA ALA A 47 -16.98 -17.79 23.26
C ALA A 47 -17.75 -16.46 23.15
N ASP A 48 -17.59 -15.71 22.05
CA ASP A 48 -18.31 -14.46 21.82
C ASP A 48 -19.82 -14.65 21.66
N PHE A 49 -20.26 -15.79 21.09
CA PHE A 49 -21.67 -16.14 20.98
C PHE A 49 -22.20 -16.70 22.30
N GLU A 50 -21.41 -17.52 22.99
CA GLU A 50 -21.76 -18.05 24.31
C GLU A 50 -22.06 -16.93 25.32
N PHE A 51 -21.24 -15.87 25.31
CA PHE A 51 -21.41 -14.74 26.21
C PHE A 51 -22.58 -13.81 25.82
N ARG A 52 -22.74 -13.49 24.52
CA ARG A 52 -23.70 -12.47 24.07
C ARG A 52 -25.03 -13.01 23.57
N GLN A 53 -25.07 -14.29 23.18
CA GLN A 53 -26.21 -14.94 22.52
C GLN A 53 -26.76 -14.16 21.32
N SER A 54 -25.88 -13.43 20.62
CA SER A 54 -26.22 -12.58 19.48
C SER A 54 -25.26 -12.85 18.31
N THR A 55 -25.55 -12.31 17.12
CA THR A 55 -24.73 -12.51 15.92
C THR A 55 -23.26 -12.21 16.18
N CYS A 56 -22.42 -13.22 15.95
CA CYS A 56 -20.97 -13.16 16.11
C CYS A 56 -20.30 -13.06 14.74
N LYS A 57 -18.98 -12.76 14.73
CA LYS A 57 -18.22 -12.66 13.47
C LYS A 57 -18.29 -13.92 12.59
N HIS A 58 -18.46 -15.11 13.18
CA HIS A 58 -18.55 -16.36 12.42
C HIS A 58 -19.92 -16.53 11.76
N LEU A 59 -21.01 -16.10 12.40
CA LEU A 59 -22.34 -16.06 11.77
C LEU A 59 -22.35 -15.08 10.60
N TYR A 60 -21.80 -13.88 10.78
CA TYR A 60 -21.61 -12.92 9.69
C TYR A 60 -20.75 -13.50 8.55
N ALA A 61 -19.66 -14.20 8.88
CA ALA A 61 -18.81 -14.82 7.86
C ALA A 61 -19.57 -15.81 6.99
N VAL A 62 -20.39 -16.69 7.59
CA VAL A 62 -21.19 -17.65 6.83
C VAL A 62 -22.28 -16.94 6.01
N GLN A 63 -22.94 -15.92 6.56
CA GLN A 63 -23.91 -15.11 5.82
C GLN A 63 -23.27 -14.48 4.58
N PHE A 64 -22.12 -13.82 4.71
CA PHE A 64 -21.40 -13.24 3.57
C PHE A 64 -20.93 -14.30 2.57
N THR A 65 -20.49 -15.47 3.03
CA THR A 65 -20.15 -16.56 2.12
C THR A 65 -21.37 -17.06 1.37
N LEU A 66 -22.54 -17.20 2.02
CA LEU A 66 -23.79 -17.58 1.36
C LEU A 66 -24.25 -16.53 0.35
N GLU A 67 -24.15 -15.24 0.67
CA GLU A 67 -24.44 -14.14 -0.24
C GLU A 67 -23.50 -14.13 -1.47
N GLN A 68 -22.28 -14.65 -1.34
CA GLN A 68 -21.29 -14.76 -2.41
C GLN A 68 -21.41 -16.03 -3.26
N ILE A 69 -22.27 -16.97 -2.87
CA ILE A 69 -22.47 -18.24 -3.58
C ILE A 69 -23.65 -18.09 -4.54
N GLU A 70 -23.37 -18.00 -5.84
CA GLU A 70 -24.38 -18.29 -6.87
C GLU A 70 -24.55 -19.81 -6.97
N ARG A 71 -25.76 -20.33 -6.75
CA ARG A 71 -26.09 -21.76 -6.86
C ARG A 71 -26.63 -22.06 -8.25
N THR A 72 -25.86 -22.75 -9.07
CA THR A 72 -26.36 -23.36 -10.32
C THR A 72 -26.60 -24.84 -10.07
N LYS A 73 -27.87 -25.27 -10.14
CA LYS A 73 -28.23 -26.70 -10.10
C LYS A 73 -28.28 -27.22 -11.53
N THR A 74 -27.35 -28.11 -11.87
CA THR A 74 -27.41 -28.85 -13.13
C THR A 74 -27.89 -30.26 -12.83
N THR A 75 -29.09 -30.58 -13.29
CA THR A 75 -29.67 -31.91 -13.17
C THR A 75 -29.34 -32.69 -14.44
N VAL A 76 -28.57 -33.77 -14.32
CA VAL A 76 -28.30 -34.68 -15.45
C VAL A 76 -29.05 -35.99 -15.20
N VAL A 77 -29.87 -36.39 -16.16
CA VAL A 77 -30.59 -37.67 -16.14
C VAL A 77 -29.94 -38.57 -17.17
N GLU A 78 -29.20 -39.57 -16.72
CA GLU A 78 -28.69 -40.66 -17.56
C GLU A 78 -29.18 -42.00 -17.00
N ASN A 79 -29.71 -42.85 -17.87
CA ASN A 79 -30.15 -44.22 -17.57
C ASN A 79 -31.06 -44.35 -16.32
N GLY A 80 -32.04 -43.46 -16.17
CA GLY A 80 -33.03 -43.50 -15.08
C GLY A 80 -32.49 -43.15 -13.69
N LYS A 81 -31.20 -42.80 -13.57
CA LYS A 81 -30.59 -42.37 -12.32
C LYS A 81 -30.35 -40.86 -12.35
N THR A 82 -31.17 -40.13 -11.59
CA THR A 82 -31.05 -38.67 -11.49
C THR A 82 -29.85 -38.32 -10.60
N THR A 83 -28.82 -37.71 -11.18
CA THR A 83 -27.67 -37.20 -10.40
C THR A 83 -27.73 -35.68 -10.43
N THR A 84 -27.97 -35.08 -9.26
CA THR A 84 -27.95 -33.63 -9.09
C THR A 84 -26.58 -33.21 -8.56
N THR A 85 -25.81 -32.48 -9.35
CA THR A 85 -24.50 -31.96 -8.93
C THR A 85 -24.62 -30.46 -8.68
N GLU A 86 -24.50 -30.05 -7.43
CA GLU A 86 -24.51 -28.64 -7.04
C GLU A 86 -23.08 -28.09 -7.09
N THR A 87 -22.81 -27.17 -8.03
CA THR A 87 -21.50 -26.52 -8.17
C THR A 87 -21.55 -25.12 -7.56
N VAL A 88 -20.67 -24.87 -6.60
CA VAL A 88 -20.57 -23.58 -5.88
C VAL A 88 -19.50 -22.71 -6.54
N LYS A 89 -19.92 -21.64 -7.23
CA LYS A 89 -19.00 -20.65 -7.80
C LYS A 89 -18.91 -19.44 -6.87
N ILE A 90 -17.74 -19.25 -6.27
CA ILE A 90 -17.43 -18.04 -5.50
C ILE A 90 -17.11 -16.93 -6.50
N SER A 91 -18.05 -16.01 -6.75
CA SER A 91 -17.80 -14.87 -7.63
C SER A 91 -17.14 -13.73 -6.82
N ARG A 92 -15.86 -13.47 -7.09
CA ARG A 92 -15.21 -12.25 -6.58
C ARG A 92 -15.87 -11.06 -7.29
N LYS A 93 -16.24 -10.01 -6.56
CA LYS A 93 -16.69 -8.76 -7.19
C LYS A 93 -15.57 -8.23 -8.10
N THR A 94 -15.77 -8.33 -9.40
CA THR A 94 -14.86 -7.79 -10.41
C THR A 94 -15.43 -6.45 -10.86
N TYR A 95 -14.70 -5.37 -10.58
CA TYR A 95 -15.09 -4.05 -11.06
C TYR A 95 -14.83 -3.97 -12.56
N LYS A 96 -15.76 -3.36 -13.31
CA LYS A 96 -15.57 -3.12 -14.74
C LYS A 96 -14.47 -2.08 -14.92
N GLN A 97 -13.38 -2.47 -15.57
CA GLN A 97 -12.27 -1.56 -15.88
C GLN A 97 -12.52 -0.88 -17.23
N GLU A 98 -12.29 0.42 -17.30
CA GLU A 98 -12.33 1.15 -18.57
C GLU A 98 -11.04 0.88 -19.37
N TRP A 99 -11.06 -0.20 -20.14
CA TRP A 99 -9.87 -0.70 -20.85
C TRP A 99 -9.22 0.33 -21.78
N ARG A 100 -10.01 1.18 -22.44
CA ARG A 100 -9.47 2.21 -23.35
C ARG A 100 -8.64 3.24 -22.59
N ALA A 101 -9.18 3.79 -21.50
CA ALA A 101 -8.49 4.76 -20.66
C ALA A 101 -7.26 4.14 -19.99
N TYR A 102 -7.39 2.92 -19.47
CA TYR A 102 -6.28 2.19 -18.86
C TYR A 102 -5.14 1.95 -19.86
N ASN A 103 -5.43 1.41 -21.05
CA ASN A 103 -4.42 1.14 -22.05
C ASN A 103 -3.74 2.43 -22.53
N ALA A 104 -4.51 3.51 -22.71
CA ALA A 104 -3.95 4.82 -23.06
C ALA A 104 -3.02 5.37 -21.95
N ALA A 105 -3.39 5.20 -20.67
CA ALA A 105 -2.54 5.59 -19.56
C ALA A 105 -1.23 4.78 -19.54
N GLN A 106 -1.32 3.45 -19.72
CA GLN A 106 -0.17 2.55 -19.74
C GLN A 106 0.78 2.84 -20.91
N THR A 107 0.27 3.12 -22.11
CA THR A 107 1.12 3.38 -23.29
C THR A 107 1.85 4.72 -23.20
N HIS A 108 1.28 5.71 -22.51
CA HIS A 108 1.85 7.05 -22.35
C HIS A 108 2.49 7.28 -20.97
N GLU A 109 2.58 6.26 -20.12
CA GLU A 109 3.00 6.41 -18.71
C GLU A 109 4.38 7.07 -18.60
N LYS A 110 5.41 6.47 -19.21
CA LYS A 110 6.80 6.97 -19.15
C LYS A 110 6.91 8.38 -19.74
N GLU A 111 6.21 8.65 -20.83
CA GLU A 111 6.23 9.96 -21.48
C GLU A 111 5.66 11.05 -20.57
N ARG A 112 4.46 10.82 -20.02
CA ARG A 112 3.79 11.75 -19.11
C ARG A 112 4.56 11.91 -17.79
N PHE A 113 5.06 10.81 -17.24
CA PHE A 113 5.86 10.83 -16.02
C PHE A 113 7.08 11.74 -16.16
N LEU A 114 7.83 11.64 -17.26
CA LEU A 114 9.00 12.47 -17.47
C LEU A 114 8.65 13.94 -17.67
N SER A 115 7.58 14.24 -18.42
CA SER A 115 7.12 15.62 -18.60
C SER A 115 6.75 16.25 -17.25
N LEU A 116 5.89 15.57 -16.48
CA LEU A 116 5.42 16.06 -15.19
C LEU A 116 6.56 16.18 -14.16
N LEU A 117 7.46 15.19 -14.11
CA LEU A 117 8.62 15.22 -13.22
C LEU A 117 9.55 16.40 -13.54
N SER A 118 9.78 16.68 -14.83
CA SER A 118 10.62 17.82 -15.23
C SER A 118 10.01 19.15 -14.81
N GLU A 119 8.71 19.33 -14.99
CA GLU A 119 7.99 20.54 -14.55
C GLU A 119 8.00 20.69 -13.03
N LEU A 120 7.74 19.60 -12.30
CA LEU A 120 7.77 19.59 -10.84
C LEU A 120 9.15 19.98 -10.29
N CYS A 121 10.24 19.45 -10.88
CA CYS A 121 11.59 19.75 -10.42
C CYS A 121 12.04 21.19 -10.75
N LYS A 122 11.41 21.90 -11.69
CA LYS A 122 11.75 23.30 -12.01
C LYS A 122 11.32 24.28 -10.92
N GLY A 123 10.34 23.90 -10.08
CA GLY A 123 9.88 24.74 -8.96
C GLY A 123 10.81 24.74 -7.74
N VAL A 124 11.87 23.93 -7.75
CA VAL A 124 12.75 23.78 -6.58
C VAL A 124 13.75 24.93 -6.51
N GLU A 125 13.76 25.64 -5.38
CA GLU A 125 14.72 26.70 -5.11
C GLU A 125 16.12 26.13 -4.84
N GLU A 126 17.13 26.69 -5.52
CA GLU A 126 18.51 26.27 -5.34
C GLU A 126 19.22 27.10 -4.28
N PRO A 127 19.85 26.48 -3.27
CA PRO A 127 20.59 27.22 -2.26
C PRO A 127 21.84 27.87 -2.87
N LEU A 128 22.05 29.14 -2.55
CA LEU A 128 23.21 29.91 -3.02
C LEU A 128 24.53 29.21 -2.66
N GLN A 129 25.38 29.00 -3.67
CA GLN A 129 26.72 28.49 -3.49
C GLN A 129 27.73 29.63 -3.51
N THR A 130 28.43 29.84 -2.40
CA THR A 130 29.45 30.89 -2.27
C THR A 130 30.85 30.45 -2.68
N THR A 131 31.24 29.21 -2.35
CA THR A 131 32.60 28.70 -2.62
C THR A 131 32.60 27.25 -3.12
N GLY A 132 33.75 26.82 -3.64
CA GLY A 132 33.98 25.45 -4.10
C GLY A 132 33.58 25.19 -5.55
N ARG A 133 33.65 23.92 -5.95
CA ARG A 133 33.31 23.48 -7.32
C ARG A 133 31.82 23.71 -7.59
N PRO A 134 31.44 24.29 -8.74
CA PRO A 134 30.03 24.45 -9.11
C PRO A 134 29.26 23.14 -8.99
N ARG A 135 28.14 23.19 -8.26
CA ARG A 135 27.20 22.08 -8.12
C ARG A 135 26.45 21.83 -9.42
N PHE A 136 25.87 20.64 -9.52
CA PHE A 136 24.85 20.42 -10.55
C PHE A 136 23.58 21.15 -10.10
N PRO A 137 22.76 21.65 -11.04
CA PRO A 137 21.43 22.16 -10.73
C PRO A 137 20.66 21.12 -9.93
N LEU A 138 20.00 21.55 -8.85
CA LEU A 138 19.28 20.66 -7.96
C LEU A 138 18.07 20.05 -8.67
N SER A 139 17.42 20.82 -9.54
CA SER A 139 16.32 20.35 -10.41
C SER A 139 16.76 19.16 -11.27
N ASP A 140 17.92 19.26 -11.92
CA ASP A 140 18.49 18.20 -12.76
C ASP A 140 18.83 16.94 -11.95
N ILE A 141 19.38 17.11 -10.74
CA ILE A 141 19.72 16.00 -9.86
C ILE A 141 18.47 15.30 -9.33
N LEU A 142 17.44 16.05 -8.93
CA LEU A 142 16.17 15.50 -8.45
C LEU A 142 15.47 14.71 -9.55
N PHE A 143 15.36 15.30 -10.74
CA PHE A 143 14.83 14.63 -11.94
C PHE A 143 15.59 13.34 -12.24
N ALA A 144 16.93 13.43 -12.33
CA ALA A 144 17.76 12.28 -12.67
C ALA A 144 17.69 11.18 -11.60
N SER A 145 17.58 11.55 -10.32
CA SER A 145 17.48 10.59 -9.20
C SER A 145 16.13 9.85 -9.22
N ALA A 146 15.03 10.57 -9.38
CA ALA A 146 13.69 9.97 -9.48
C ALA A 146 13.58 9.10 -10.74
N PHE A 147 14.04 9.60 -11.90
CA PHE A 147 14.00 8.83 -13.13
C PHE A 147 14.91 7.59 -13.07
N LYS A 148 16.07 7.68 -12.41
CA LYS A 148 16.94 6.52 -12.19
C LYS A 148 16.19 5.40 -11.46
N VAL A 149 15.43 5.74 -10.40
CA VAL A 149 14.67 4.74 -9.63
C VAL A 149 13.51 4.20 -10.46
N TYR A 150 12.75 5.08 -11.12
CA TYR A 150 11.64 4.71 -12.00
C TYR A 150 12.06 3.78 -13.14
N SER A 151 13.23 4.02 -13.76
CA SER A 151 13.73 3.20 -14.87
C SER A 151 14.04 1.75 -14.49
N THR A 152 14.26 1.45 -13.21
CA THR A 152 14.76 0.17 -12.69
C THR A 152 16.11 -0.29 -13.28
N MET A 153 16.79 0.57 -14.04
CA MET A 153 18.06 0.26 -14.69
C MET A 153 19.24 0.46 -13.73
N SER A 154 20.35 -0.25 -14.01
CA SER A 154 21.61 0.04 -13.34
C SER A 154 22.13 1.42 -13.77
N GLY A 155 22.87 2.11 -12.89
CA GLY A 155 23.34 3.48 -13.15
C GLY A 155 24.11 3.64 -14.48
N ARG A 156 24.91 2.64 -14.86
CA ARG A 156 25.64 2.65 -16.15
C ARG A 156 24.67 2.57 -17.33
N ARG A 157 23.71 1.64 -17.31
CA ARG A 157 22.73 1.46 -18.39
C ARG A 157 21.77 2.65 -18.51
N PHE A 158 21.44 3.26 -17.38
CA PHE A 158 20.64 4.49 -17.31
C PHE A 158 21.30 5.71 -17.97
N THR A 159 22.60 5.65 -18.29
CA THR A 159 23.29 6.78 -18.96
C THR A 159 22.70 7.11 -20.32
N SER A 160 22.13 6.14 -21.06
CA SER A 160 21.43 6.43 -22.32
C SER A 160 20.14 7.22 -22.09
N ASP A 161 19.33 6.81 -21.12
CA ASP A 161 18.10 7.51 -20.75
C ASP A 161 18.36 8.97 -20.31
N LEU A 162 19.48 9.23 -19.63
CA LEU A 162 19.89 10.60 -19.27
C LEU A 162 20.25 11.46 -20.47
N ARG A 163 20.91 10.88 -21.48
CA ARG A 163 21.21 11.59 -22.72
C ARG A 163 19.94 11.90 -23.50
N ASP A 164 19.01 10.96 -23.54
CA ASP A 164 17.71 11.16 -24.19
C ASP A 164 16.90 12.23 -23.46
N ALA A 165 16.89 12.23 -22.12
CA ALA A 165 16.21 13.24 -21.32
C ALA A 165 16.81 14.65 -21.53
N HIS A 166 18.14 14.74 -21.63
CA HIS A 166 18.81 15.98 -21.98
C HIS A 166 18.51 16.43 -23.41
N ALA A 167 18.53 15.52 -24.38
CA ALA A 167 18.18 15.84 -25.77
C ALA A 167 16.73 16.32 -25.92
N LYS A 168 15.82 15.83 -25.07
CA LYS A 168 14.43 16.28 -24.98
C LYS A 168 14.22 17.57 -24.17
N GLY A 169 15.28 18.12 -23.58
CA GLY A 169 15.22 19.37 -22.81
C GLY A 169 14.66 19.22 -21.39
N TYR A 170 14.55 18.00 -20.85
CA TYR A 170 14.14 17.80 -19.46
C TYR A 170 15.25 18.12 -18.46
N LEU A 171 16.51 18.02 -18.90
CA LEU A 171 17.71 18.30 -18.13
C LEU A 171 18.49 19.42 -18.79
N THR A 172 19.00 20.37 -18.00
CA THR A 172 19.94 21.38 -18.52
C THR A 172 21.31 20.78 -18.81
N ARG A 173 21.72 19.78 -18.01
CA ARG A 173 22.96 19.04 -18.19
C ARG A 173 22.78 17.59 -17.77
N ALA A 174 23.18 16.65 -18.62
CA ALA A 174 23.19 15.23 -18.26
C ALA A 174 24.28 14.94 -17.20
N PRO A 175 23.92 14.53 -15.97
CA PRO A 175 24.90 14.16 -14.96
C PRO A 175 25.53 12.79 -15.27
N HIS A 176 26.78 12.60 -14.83
CA HIS A 176 27.38 11.27 -14.85
C HIS A 176 26.72 10.37 -13.79
N TYR A 177 26.55 9.07 -14.06
CA TYR A 177 25.84 8.16 -13.16
C TYR A 177 26.41 8.12 -11.73
N ASN A 178 27.75 8.23 -11.57
CA ASN A 178 28.38 8.35 -10.24
C ASN A 178 27.99 9.62 -9.48
N SER A 179 27.64 10.71 -10.17
CA SER A 179 27.14 11.92 -9.50
C SER A 179 25.77 11.64 -8.89
N ILE A 180 24.86 11.00 -9.63
CA ILE A 180 23.54 10.62 -9.11
C ILE A 180 23.67 9.74 -7.86
N ALA A 181 24.54 8.73 -7.90
CA ALA A 181 24.80 7.86 -6.75
C ALA A 181 25.24 8.66 -5.51
N ARG A 182 26.19 9.58 -5.67
CA ARG A 182 26.66 10.44 -4.56
C ARG A 182 25.57 11.38 -4.03
N TYR A 183 24.68 11.88 -4.87
CA TYR A 183 23.56 12.72 -4.41
C TYR A 183 22.50 11.90 -3.68
N LEU A 184 22.23 10.66 -4.12
CA LEU A 184 21.33 9.74 -3.40
C LEU A 184 21.84 9.37 -2.01
N GLU A 185 23.15 9.44 -1.77
CA GLU A 185 23.77 9.25 -0.44
C GLU A 185 23.70 10.51 0.43
N ASN A 186 23.29 11.66 -0.12
CA ASN A 186 23.26 12.92 0.61
C ASN A 186 21.93 13.07 1.39
N PRO A 187 21.96 13.13 2.74
CA PRO A 187 20.74 13.24 3.55
C PRO A 187 19.91 14.49 3.28
N THR A 188 20.53 15.57 2.79
CA THR A 188 19.81 16.82 2.48
C THR A 188 18.78 16.64 1.37
N LEU A 189 19.00 15.68 0.45
CA LEU A 189 18.09 15.40 -0.67
C LEU A 189 16.72 14.92 -0.19
N THR A 190 16.65 14.26 0.98
CA THR A 190 15.40 13.74 1.54
C THR A 190 14.35 14.82 1.74
N SER A 191 14.75 16.02 2.19
CA SER A 191 13.82 17.14 2.40
C SER A 191 13.15 17.58 1.10
N TYR A 192 13.94 17.75 0.04
CA TYR A 192 13.44 18.09 -1.29
C TYR A 192 12.55 16.98 -1.88
N LEU A 193 12.89 15.70 -1.67
CA LEU A 193 12.05 14.59 -2.14
C LEU A 193 10.69 14.56 -1.45
N LYS A 194 10.63 14.87 -0.14
CA LYS A 194 9.36 15.02 0.58
C LYS A 194 8.56 16.22 0.06
N GLN A 195 9.22 17.35 -0.15
CA GLN A 195 8.59 18.53 -0.75
C GLN A 195 7.99 18.23 -2.13
N LEU A 196 8.72 17.51 -3.01
CA LEU A 196 8.18 17.14 -4.32
C LEU A 196 6.90 16.30 -4.22
N ILE A 197 6.77 15.44 -3.21
CA ILE A 197 5.56 14.66 -2.97
C ILE A 197 4.41 15.58 -2.57
N GLU A 198 4.65 16.50 -1.63
CA GLU A 198 3.66 17.49 -1.19
C GLU A 198 3.17 18.35 -2.37
N GLU A 199 4.10 18.91 -3.15
CA GLU A 199 3.81 19.73 -4.32
C GLU A 199 3.04 18.96 -5.40
N SER A 200 3.40 17.69 -5.64
CA SER A 200 2.71 16.85 -6.62
C SER A 200 1.25 16.56 -6.26
N ALA A 201 0.89 16.67 -4.98
CA ALA A 201 -0.46 16.44 -4.51
C ALA A 201 -1.36 17.68 -4.60
N LEU A 202 -0.79 18.90 -4.58
CA LEU A 202 -1.55 20.16 -4.56
C LEU A 202 -2.62 20.32 -5.64
N PRO A 203 -2.42 19.87 -6.90
CA PRO A 203 -3.46 19.98 -7.93
C PRO A 203 -4.77 19.25 -7.58
N LEU A 204 -4.73 18.30 -6.63
CA LEU A 204 -5.88 17.51 -6.19
C LEU A 204 -6.53 18.03 -4.90
N GLN A 205 -6.09 19.19 -4.40
CA GLN A 205 -6.63 19.82 -3.19
C GLN A 205 -8.15 20.02 -3.23
N ALA A 206 -8.69 20.43 -4.38
CA ALA A 206 -10.13 20.65 -4.53
C ALA A 206 -10.96 19.35 -4.56
N ILE A 207 -10.29 18.20 -4.73
CA ILE A 207 -10.92 16.91 -4.95
C ILE A 207 -10.80 16.03 -3.70
N GLU A 208 -9.69 16.08 -2.98
CA GLU A 208 -9.45 15.18 -1.85
C GLU A 208 -9.84 15.82 -0.51
N SER A 209 -10.70 15.16 0.25
CA SER A 209 -11.10 15.57 1.61
C SER A 209 -10.89 14.49 2.67
N ASP A 210 -10.84 13.24 2.23
CA ASP A 210 -10.81 12.07 3.10
C ASP A 210 -9.49 11.35 2.90
N PHE A 211 -8.82 11.04 3.99
CA PHE A 211 -7.46 10.50 3.95
C PHE A 211 -7.36 9.20 4.74
N ALA A 212 -6.43 8.35 4.32
CA ALA A 212 -6.07 7.13 5.02
C ALA A 212 -4.57 7.12 5.32
N VAL A 213 -4.22 6.68 6.52
CA VAL A 213 -2.83 6.49 6.95
C VAL A 213 -2.56 4.99 7.08
N ASP A 214 -1.47 4.55 6.47
CA ASP A 214 -1.00 3.16 6.58
C ASP A 214 0.53 3.10 6.51
N SER A 215 1.09 1.98 7.00
CA SER A 215 2.52 1.70 6.91
C SER A 215 2.81 0.41 6.17
N SER A 216 3.95 0.37 5.47
CA SER A 216 4.40 -0.80 4.74
C SER A 216 5.90 -1.01 4.90
N GLY A 217 6.31 -2.28 4.89
CA GLY A 217 7.70 -2.68 5.00
C GLY A 217 8.33 -2.92 3.62
N PHE A 218 9.44 -2.23 3.32
CA PHE A 218 10.25 -2.50 2.13
C PHE A 218 11.49 -3.30 2.52
N SER A 219 11.62 -4.51 1.98
CA SER A 219 12.87 -5.27 2.11
C SER A 219 13.98 -4.61 1.29
N THR A 220 15.15 -4.43 1.89
CA THR A 220 16.33 -3.93 1.18
C THR A 220 17.08 -5.08 0.51
N CYS A 221 18.10 -4.75 -0.28
CA CYS A 221 19.04 -5.72 -0.85
C CYS A 221 20.17 -6.12 0.11
N ARG A 222 20.23 -5.54 1.32
CA ARG A 222 21.24 -5.86 2.35
C ARG A 222 20.69 -6.93 3.29
N PHE A 223 21.50 -7.93 3.55
CA PHE A 223 21.26 -8.92 4.60
C PHE A 223 21.77 -8.39 5.93
N ASP A 224 21.20 -8.87 7.04
CA ASP A 224 21.64 -8.51 8.37
C ASP A 224 23.14 -8.81 8.55
N GLN A 225 23.87 -7.95 9.26
CA GLN A 225 25.33 -8.04 9.30
C GLN A 225 25.78 -9.36 9.93
N TRP A 226 26.81 -9.99 9.35
CA TRP A 226 27.40 -11.24 9.86
C TRP A 226 27.77 -11.17 11.33
N VAL A 227 28.22 -10.01 11.81
CA VAL A 227 28.59 -9.77 13.21
C VAL A 227 27.38 -9.97 14.14
N HIS A 228 26.20 -9.46 13.77
CA HIS A 228 24.97 -9.67 14.55
C HIS A 228 24.52 -11.12 14.53
N ALA A 229 24.70 -11.83 13.42
CA ALA A 229 24.37 -13.24 13.33
C ALA A 229 25.37 -14.15 14.08
N LYS A 230 26.65 -13.78 14.13
CA LYS A 230 27.71 -14.57 14.79
C LYS A 230 27.63 -14.49 16.32
N TYR A 231 27.37 -13.30 16.86
CA TYR A 231 27.30 -13.07 18.31
C TYR A 231 25.86 -13.00 18.84
N GLY A 232 24.87 -13.16 17.97
CA GLY A 232 23.45 -13.18 18.29
C GLY A 232 22.75 -14.42 17.72
N ASP A 233 21.63 -14.22 17.03
CA ASP A 233 20.87 -15.31 16.42
C ASP A 233 21.39 -15.58 15.00
N THR A 234 21.88 -16.79 14.75
CA THR A 234 22.40 -17.23 13.45
C THR A 234 21.33 -17.18 12.35
N LYS A 235 20.04 -17.21 12.71
CA LYS A 235 18.92 -17.02 11.76
C LYS A 235 18.80 -15.60 11.20
N LEU A 236 19.58 -14.64 11.70
CA LEU A 236 19.65 -13.29 11.15
C LEU A 236 20.40 -13.26 9.81
N MET A 237 21.24 -14.24 9.48
CA MET A 237 21.93 -14.31 8.19
C MET A 237 20.98 -14.38 6.99
N ASP A 238 19.83 -15.04 7.17
CA ASP A 238 18.83 -15.22 6.11
C ASP A 238 17.80 -14.08 6.07
N LYS A 239 17.87 -13.13 7.02
CA LYS A 239 16.94 -12.02 7.10
C LYS A 239 17.51 -10.80 6.38
N ARG A 240 16.71 -10.26 5.48
CA ARG A 240 16.99 -8.97 4.86
C ARG A 240 16.67 -7.85 5.83
N GLU A 241 17.51 -6.82 5.85
CA GLU A 241 17.13 -5.55 6.45
C GLU A 241 15.90 -5.02 5.71
N TRP A 242 15.03 -4.34 6.43
CA TRP A 242 13.85 -3.71 5.87
C TRP A 242 13.65 -2.34 6.50
N LEU A 243 13.03 -1.45 5.74
CA LEU A 243 12.64 -0.12 6.17
C LEU A 243 11.13 -0.06 6.23
N LYS A 244 10.61 0.83 7.07
CA LYS A 244 9.17 1.07 7.13
C LYS A 244 8.87 2.43 6.52
N VAL A 245 7.90 2.44 5.61
CA VAL A 245 7.29 3.67 5.12
C VAL A 245 5.96 3.86 5.81
N HIS A 246 5.68 5.08 6.24
CA HIS A 246 4.37 5.52 6.70
C HIS A 246 3.93 6.59 5.72
N LEU A 247 2.74 6.44 5.14
CA LEU A 247 2.26 7.37 4.14
C LEU A 247 0.80 7.74 4.39
N MET A 248 0.47 8.98 4.05
CA MET A 248 -0.90 9.47 4.01
C MET A 248 -1.38 9.51 2.57
N CYS A 249 -2.52 8.87 2.33
CA CYS A 249 -3.09 8.66 1.01
C CYS A 249 -4.51 9.23 0.94
N GLY A 250 -4.84 9.93 -0.14
CA GLY A 250 -6.21 10.33 -0.45
C GLY A 250 -7.09 9.12 -0.79
N VAL A 251 -8.28 9.03 -0.21
CA VAL A 251 -9.17 7.87 -0.40
C VAL A 251 -9.78 7.85 -1.81
N ARG A 252 -10.05 9.02 -2.38
CA ARG A 252 -10.74 9.13 -3.68
C ARG A 252 -9.77 9.00 -4.86
N THR A 253 -8.64 9.69 -4.79
CA THR A 253 -7.67 9.76 -5.89
C THR A 253 -6.47 8.84 -5.71
N ASN A 254 -6.26 8.28 -4.52
CA ASN A 254 -5.05 7.54 -4.13
C ASN A 254 -3.76 8.36 -4.22
N ILE A 255 -3.86 9.69 -4.13
CA ILE A 255 -2.69 10.57 -4.11
C ILE A 255 -1.95 10.45 -2.78
N VAL A 256 -0.62 10.39 -2.83
CA VAL A 256 0.21 10.43 -1.62
C VAL A 256 0.46 11.88 -1.26
N THR A 257 0.10 12.29 -0.05
CA THR A 257 0.23 13.68 0.42
C THR A 257 1.42 13.91 1.33
N SER A 258 1.73 12.93 2.18
CA SER A 258 2.87 13.00 3.10
C SER A 258 3.47 11.61 3.31
N ILE A 259 4.76 11.58 3.62
CA ILE A 259 5.53 10.35 3.79
C ILE A 259 6.58 10.51 4.89
N GLU A 260 6.75 9.45 5.67
CA GLU A 260 7.85 9.30 6.62
C GLU A 260 8.49 7.93 6.46
N VAL A 261 9.82 7.89 6.45
CA VAL A 261 10.58 6.64 6.32
C VAL A 261 11.38 6.42 7.58
N THR A 262 11.06 5.33 8.28
CA THR A 262 11.67 4.98 9.56
C THR A 262 12.40 3.64 9.47
N ASP A 263 13.13 3.32 10.54
CA ASP A 263 13.72 2.00 10.70
C ASP A 263 12.64 0.90 10.86
N ARG A 264 13.09 -0.37 10.86
CA ARG A 264 12.21 -1.54 10.96
C ARG A 264 11.39 -1.61 12.25
N HIS A 265 11.88 -1.00 13.33
CA HIS A 265 11.32 -1.18 14.68
C HIS A 265 10.53 0.03 15.18
N ALA A 266 10.56 1.14 14.44
CA ALA A 266 9.75 2.30 14.74
C ALA A 266 8.26 1.93 14.80
N GLY A 267 7.60 2.41 15.85
CA GLY A 267 6.16 2.30 16.01
C GLY A 267 5.42 3.19 15.02
N ASP A 268 4.19 2.80 14.69
CA ASP A 268 3.36 3.50 13.71
C ASP A 268 2.69 4.73 14.34
N SER A 269 2.26 4.62 15.60
CA SER A 269 1.55 5.69 16.31
C SER A 269 2.28 7.03 16.35
N PRO A 270 3.59 7.11 16.65
CA PRO A 270 4.33 8.38 16.64
C PRO A 270 4.34 9.09 15.28
N GLN A 271 4.16 8.36 14.18
CA GLN A 271 4.20 8.92 12.83
C GLN A 271 2.84 9.50 12.38
N PHE A 272 1.77 9.23 13.12
CA PHE A 272 0.43 9.72 12.77
C PHE A 272 0.37 11.25 12.77
N LYS A 273 0.75 11.89 13.88
CA LYS A 273 0.64 13.34 14.06
C LYS A 273 1.46 14.13 13.01
N PRO A 274 2.74 13.80 12.73
CA PRO A 274 3.51 14.46 11.68
C PRO A 274 2.88 14.36 10.28
N LEU A 275 2.36 13.18 9.91
CA LEU A 275 1.73 12.97 8.60
C LEU A 275 0.46 13.82 8.45
N VAL A 276 -0.42 13.75 9.45
CA VAL A 276 -1.68 14.51 9.47
C VAL A 276 -1.40 16.02 9.45
N GLN A 277 -0.47 16.51 10.26
CA GLN A 277 -0.11 17.93 10.28
C GLN A 277 0.46 18.42 8.95
N THR A 278 1.24 17.59 8.26
CA THR A 278 1.81 17.94 6.95
C THR A 278 0.69 18.02 5.90
N THR A 279 -0.20 17.03 5.87
CA THR A 279 -1.36 17.03 4.96
C THR A 279 -2.34 18.16 5.26
N ALA A 280 -2.59 18.48 6.54
CA ALA A 280 -3.48 19.57 6.98
C ALA A 280 -3.06 20.96 6.49
N ARG A 281 -1.76 21.19 6.26
CA ARG A 281 -1.27 22.49 5.73
C ARG A 281 -1.84 22.79 4.36
N ASN A 282 -2.02 21.74 3.56
CA ASN A 282 -2.36 21.83 2.16
C ASN A 282 -3.77 21.32 1.85
N PHE A 283 -4.45 20.60 2.75
CA PHE A 283 -5.77 20.02 2.49
C PHE A 283 -6.75 20.28 3.63
N ALA A 284 -8.01 20.57 3.28
CA ALA A 284 -9.11 20.58 4.24
C ALA A 284 -9.56 19.13 4.49
N MET A 285 -9.17 18.57 5.63
CA MET A 285 -9.45 17.18 5.96
C MET A 285 -10.77 17.04 6.72
N ASN A 286 -11.68 16.22 6.21
CA ASN A 286 -12.94 15.89 6.88
C ASN A 286 -12.80 14.64 7.75
N GLU A 287 -12.18 13.61 7.20
CA GLU A 287 -12.00 12.31 7.86
C GLU A 287 -10.58 11.78 7.62
N VAL A 288 -9.98 11.23 8.68
CA VAL A 288 -8.73 10.47 8.60
C VAL A 288 -8.98 9.07 9.13
N SER A 289 -8.85 8.07 8.26
CA SER A 289 -8.95 6.65 8.58
C SER A 289 -7.56 6.07 8.85
N ALA A 290 -7.41 5.37 9.98
CA ALA A 290 -6.17 4.68 10.33
C ALA A 290 -6.46 3.37 11.06
N ASP A 291 -5.49 2.46 11.04
CA ASP A 291 -5.59 1.19 11.76
C ASP A 291 -5.40 1.38 13.29
N LYS A 292 -5.55 0.28 14.04
CA LYS A 292 -5.39 0.32 15.50
C LYS A 292 -3.94 0.63 15.93
N ALA A 293 -2.95 0.36 15.08
CA ALA A 293 -1.55 0.61 15.41
C ALA A 293 -1.25 2.12 15.55
N TYR A 294 -2.08 2.97 14.96
CA TYR A 294 -1.99 4.43 15.12
C TYR A 294 -2.67 5.00 16.37
N LEU A 295 -3.32 4.17 17.21
CA LEU A 295 -3.96 4.65 18.44
C LEU A 295 -2.95 4.85 19.58
N MET A 296 -2.65 6.11 19.91
CA MET A 296 -1.97 6.53 21.14
C MET A 296 -2.69 7.72 21.80
N CYS A 297 -2.53 7.89 23.13
CA CYS A 297 -3.18 8.94 23.91
C CYS A 297 -2.92 10.37 23.35
N ASP A 298 -1.71 10.63 22.88
CA ASP A 298 -1.29 11.94 22.35
C ASP A 298 -1.69 12.19 20.88
N SER A 299 -2.30 11.21 20.21
CA SER A 299 -2.65 11.30 18.78
C SER A 299 -3.84 12.23 18.52
N PHE A 300 -4.62 12.52 19.57
CA PHE A 300 -5.85 13.33 19.54
C PHE A 300 -5.76 14.58 20.44
N SER A 301 -4.58 14.86 20.99
CA SER A 301 -4.36 16.05 21.81
C SER A 301 -4.00 17.22 20.88
N ASP A 302 -4.91 18.19 20.81
CA ASP A 302 -4.79 19.47 20.08
C ASP A 302 -3.50 20.23 20.45
#